data_AF-A0A3N5LAZ8-F1
#
_entry.id   AF-A0A3N5LAZ8-F1
#
_cell.length_a   1.000
_cell.length_b   1.000
_cell.length_c   1.000
_cell.angle_alpha   90.00
_cell.angle_beta   90.00
_cell.angle_gamma   90.00
#
_symmetry.space_group_name_H-M   'P 1'
#
loop_
_entity.id
_entity.type
_entity.pdbx_description
1 polymer ?
#
loop_
_entity_poly.entity_id
_entity_poly.type
_entity_poly.pdbx_seq_one_letter_code
_entity_poly.pdbx_strand_id
1 'polypeptide(L)'
;GRPAAGERKEPVDQDLVMVWPHLLVRHVVAALVVLFIVLLLALAFDAPLKEIANPQVTPNPEKAPWYFVALQELLSHFHPLVAGVLVPTAIIIGLVTLPYIDRNPRVGARTRRVARMTFTVFLVIWIVLTLIGFAFRGPNWSWVWPWDEWHGEF
;
A
#
# COMPACT_ATOMS: atom_id res chain seq x y z
N GLY A 1 -21.96 0.80 35.70
CA GLY A 1 -20.61 0.19 35.72
C GLY A 1 -19.68 1.08 34.93
N ARG A 2 -18.49 1.39 35.45
CA ARG A 2 -17.47 2.13 34.69
C ARG A 2 -17.01 1.28 33.48
N PRO A 3 -16.90 1.84 32.27
CA PRO A 3 -16.33 1.08 31.16
C PRO A 3 -14.88 0.74 31.50
N ALA A 4 -14.45 -0.48 31.19
CA ALA A 4 -13.06 -0.88 31.24
C ALA A 4 -12.29 -0.03 30.22
N ALA A 5 -11.77 1.11 30.68
CA ALA A 5 -10.68 1.79 30.02
C ALA A 5 -9.57 0.74 29.90
N GLY A 6 -9.34 0.24 28.69
CA GLY A 6 -8.25 -0.68 28.43
C GLY A 6 -7.00 -0.11 29.09
N GLU A 7 -6.33 -0.93 29.91
CA GLU A 7 -5.13 -0.56 30.65
C GLU A 7 -4.29 0.31 29.73
N ARG A 8 -4.24 1.61 30.06
CA ARG A 8 -3.28 2.52 29.45
C ARG A 8 -1.97 1.78 29.64
N LYS A 9 -1.27 1.43 28.56
CA LYS A 9 0.11 0.96 28.68
C LYS A 9 0.82 2.10 29.38
N GLU A 10 0.91 2.03 30.70
CA GLU A 10 1.83 2.85 31.46
C GLU A 10 3.17 2.44 30.88
N PRO A 11 3.82 3.34 30.11
CA PRO A 11 5.16 3.04 29.64
C PRO A 11 5.94 2.65 30.90
N VAL A 12 6.62 1.51 30.85
CA VAL A 12 7.53 1.15 31.94
C VAL A 12 8.52 2.31 31.99
N ASP A 13 8.38 3.18 33.00
CA ASP A 13 9.01 4.51 33.08
C ASP A 13 10.54 4.47 32.86
N GLN A 14 11.12 3.28 32.98
CA GLN A 14 12.54 2.98 32.88
C GLN A 14 13.10 3.04 31.45
N ASP A 15 12.28 2.97 30.39
CA ASP A 15 12.73 2.98 28.98
C ASP A 15 12.38 4.27 28.21
N LEU A 16 11.74 5.24 28.87
CA LEU A 16 11.40 6.51 28.22
C LEU A 16 12.62 7.42 28.16
N VAL A 17 12.95 7.87 26.95
CA VAL A 17 13.98 8.89 26.71
C VAL A 17 13.34 10.17 26.19
N MET A 18 13.96 11.31 26.49
CA MET A 18 13.50 12.58 25.95
C MET A 18 13.53 12.56 24.42
N VAL A 19 12.44 13.02 23.80
CA VAL A 19 12.25 13.09 22.33
C VAL A 19 13.41 13.80 21.66
N TRP A 20 13.83 14.94 22.25
CA TRP A 20 15.06 15.61 21.89
C TRP A 20 16.20 15.14 22.82
N PRO A 21 17.40 14.84 22.29
CA PRO A 21 17.76 14.69 20.88
C PRO A 21 17.47 13.29 20.32
N HIS A 22 17.22 12.30 21.19
CA HIS A 22 17.31 10.87 20.88
C HIS A 22 16.41 10.43 19.72
N LEU A 23 15.16 10.87 19.69
CA LEU A 23 14.20 10.49 18.64
C LEU A 23 14.40 11.36 17.40
N LEU A 24 14.52 12.67 17.57
CA LEU A 24 14.55 13.64 16.47
C LEU A 24 15.80 13.47 15.60
N VAL A 25 16.98 13.26 16.20
CA VAL A 25 18.21 13.03 15.44
C VAL A 25 18.09 11.76 14.60
N ARG A 26 17.54 10.66 15.16
CA ARG A 26 17.33 9.40 14.42
C ARG A 26 16.36 9.58 13.25
N HIS A 27 15.30 10.36 13.41
CA HIS A 27 14.35 10.66 12.33
C HIS A 27 14.99 11.51 11.23
N VAL A 28 15.78 12.53 11.58
CA VAL A 28 16.51 13.35 10.59
C VAL A 28 17.49 12.49 9.81
N VAL A 29 18.27 11.63 10.48
CA VAL A 29 19.19 10.71 9.81
C VAL A 29 18.44 9.75 8.89
N ALA A 30 17.34 9.14 9.36
CA ALA A 30 16.53 8.26 8.51
C ALA A 30 15.94 9.00 7.30
N ALA A 31 15.44 10.23 7.48
CA ALA A 31 14.91 11.06 6.41
C ALA A 31 15.99 11.42 5.37
N LEU A 32 17.19 11.79 5.82
CA LEU A 32 18.33 12.07 4.95
C LEU A 32 18.76 10.83 4.16
N VAL A 33 18.79 9.65 4.79
CA VAL A 33 19.10 8.39 4.12
C VAL A 33 18.04 8.04 3.06
N VAL A 34 16.76 8.17 3.39
CA VAL A 34 15.67 7.93 2.42
C VAL A 34 15.75 8.91 1.26
N LEU A 35 15.95 10.20 1.54
CA LEU A 35 16.11 11.23 0.50
C LEU A 35 17.30 10.91 -0.41
N PHE A 36 18.44 10.56 0.18
CA PHE A 36 19.65 10.19 -0.57
C PHE A 36 19.40 8.99 -1.48
N ILE A 37 18.74 7.93 -0.99
CA ILE A 37 18.39 6.75 -1.80
C ILE A 37 17.45 7.14 -2.95
N VAL A 38 16.42 7.95 -2.69
CA VAL A 38 15.48 8.40 -3.74
C VAL A 38 16.20 9.24 -4.80
N LEU A 39 17.10 10.14 -4.38
CA LEU A 39 17.90 10.95 -5.32
C LEU A 39 18.85 10.07 -6.14
N LEU A 40 19.51 9.08 -5.54
CA LEU A 40 20.35 8.14 -6.28
C LEU A 40 19.54 7.35 -7.30
N LEU A 41 18.35 6.88 -6.94
CA LEU A 41 17.46 6.18 -7.88
C LEU A 41 17.01 7.10 -9.02
N ALA A 42 16.68 8.35 -8.74
CA ALA A 42 16.28 9.33 -9.74
C ALA A 42 17.43 9.71 -10.70
N LEU A 43 18.69 9.63 -10.24
CA LEU A 43 19.87 9.84 -11.09
C LEU A 43 20.27 8.58 -11.88
N ALA A 44 19.99 7.39 -11.33
CA ALA A 44 20.36 6.12 -11.96
C ALA A 44 19.32 5.62 -12.98
N PHE A 45 18.05 6.03 -12.83
CA PHE A 45 16.94 5.59 -13.67
C PHE A 45 16.16 6.81 -14.17
N ASP A 46 16.16 7.01 -15.49
CA ASP A 46 15.33 8.04 -16.12
C ASP A 46 13.84 7.68 -15.99
N ALA A 47 13.02 8.68 -15.70
CA ALA A 47 11.58 8.59 -15.78
C ALA A 47 11.13 9.20 -17.12
N PRO A 48 10.95 8.39 -18.18
CA PRO A 48 10.53 8.92 -19.48
C PRO A 48 9.18 9.62 -19.35
N LEU A 49 9.08 10.81 -19.92
CA LEU A 49 7.83 11.55 -19.99
C LEU A 49 7.06 11.04 -21.21
N LYS A 50 5.77 10.75 -21.02
CA LYS A 50 4.85 10.48 -22.13
C LYS A 50 4.60 11.75 -22.97
N GLU A 51 4.00 11.57 -24.14
CA GLU A 51 3.52 12.67 -24.98
C GLU A 51 2.53 13.59 -24.23
N ILE A 52 2.34 14.80 -24.76
CA ILE A 52 1.37 15.76 -24.22
C ILE A 52 -0.02 15.12 -24.23
N ALA A 53 -0.72 15.21 -23.10
CA ALA A 53 -2.02 14.59 -22.91
C ALA A 53 -3.04 15.02 -23.98
N ASN A 54 -3.66 14.03 -24.63
CA ASN A 54 -4.72 14.23 -25.60
C ASN A 54 -6.05 13.68 -25.06
N PRO A 55 -7.07 14.53 -24.77
CA PRO A 55 -8.36 14.07 -24.26
C PRO A 55 -9.16 13.15 -25.20
N GLN A 56 -8.82 13.13 -26.50
CA GLN A 56 -9.50 12.31 -27.51
C GLN A 56 -8.90 10.90 -27.67
N VAL A 57 -7.75 10.63 -27.05
CA VAL A 57 -7.04 9.37 -27.21
C VAL A 57 -6.63 8.84 -25.84
N THR A 58 -7.18 7.69 -25.46
CA THR A 58 -6.72 6.97 -24.26
C THR A 58 -5.59 6.02 -24.65
N PRO A 59 -4.39 6.13 -24.05
CA PRO A 59 -3.31 5.20 -24.30
C PRO A 59 -3.71 3.76 -23.98
N ASN A 60 -3.17 2.79 -24.72
CA ASN A 60 -3.47 1.38 -24.52
C ASN A 60 -2.17 0.55 -24.50
N PRO A 61 -1.84 -0.10 -23.36
CA PRO A 61 -2.56 -0.09 -22.08
C PRO A 61 -2.22 1.14 -21.25
N GLU A 62 -3.22 1.68 -20.55
CA GLU A 62 -3.01 2.70 -19.52
C GLU A 62 -2.85 2.00 -18.16
N LYS A 63 -1.61 1.86 -17.68
CA LYS A 63 -1.32 1.30 -16.35
C LYS A 63 -1.30 2.41 -15.30
N ALA A 64 -1.98 2.17 -14.18
CA ALA A 64 -1.95 3.04 -13.02
C ALA A 64 -0.57 3.00 -12.33
N PRO A 65 -0.23 4.01 -11.52
CA PRO A 65 0.94 3.95 -10.65
C PRO A 65 0.93 2.67 -9.79
N TRP A 66 2.09 2.09 -9.52
CA TRP A 66 2.25 0.77 -8.89
C TRP A 66 1.45 0.57 -7.59
N TYR A 67 1.29 1.63 -6.79
CA TYR A 67 0.51 1.60 -5.53
C TYR A 67 -1.01 1.48 -5.75
N PHE A 68 -1.50 1.74 -6.96
CA PHE A 68 -2.90 1.57 -7.37
C PHE A 68 -3.13 0.37 -8.30
N VAL A 69 -2.08 -0.32 -8.76
CA VAL A 69 -2.22 -1.42 -9.73
C VAL A 69 -3.08 -2.56 -9.20
N ALA A 70 -3.01 -2.91 -7.90
CA ALA A 70 -3.90 -3.91 -7.32
C ALA A 70 -5.39 -3.54 -7.46
N LEU A 71 -5.72 -2.26 -7.26
CA LEU A 71 -7.08 -1.76 -7.43
C LEU A 71 -7.48 -1.73 -8.90
N GLN A 72 -6.56 -1.40 -9.80
CA GLN A 72 -6.80 -1.45 -11.24
C GLN A 72 -7.08 -2.88 -11.72
N GLU A 73 -6.33 -3.84 -11.22
CA GLU A 73 -6.55 -5.25 -11.50
C GLU A 73 -7.89 -5.72 -10.93
N LEU A 74 -8.29 -5.24 -9.76
CA LEU A 74 -9.63 -5.51 -9.22
C LEU A 74 -10.73 -4.89 -10.09
N LEU A 75 -10.52 -3.67 -10.60
CA LEU A 75 -11.43 -2.96 -11.49
C LEU A 75 -11.68 -3.68 -12.82
N SER A 76 -10.72 -4.46 -13.32
CA SER A 76 -10.92 -5.23 -14.56
C SER A 76 -11.82 -6.46 -14.37
N HIS A 77 -12.03 -6.92 -13.13
CA HIS A 77 -12.80 -8.14 -12.82
C HIS A 77 -14.20 -7.84 -12.28
N PHE A 78 -14.41 -6.66 -11.70
CA PHE A 78 -15.66 -6.31 -11.04
C PHE A 78 -16.26 -5.04 -11.63
N HIS A 79 -17.56 -4.85 -11.41
CA HIS A 79 -18.24 -3.62 -11.81
C HIS A 79 -17.51 -2.39 -11.21
N PRO A 80 -17.32 -1.29 -11.96
CA PRO A 80 -16.51 -0.15 -11.51
C PRO A 80 -16.94 0.44 -10.16
N LEU A 81 -18.24 0.44 -9.87
CA LEU A 81 -18.77 0.86 -8.57
C LEU A 81 -18.26 -0.03 -7.41
N VAL A 82 -18.15 -1.34 -7.62
CA VAL A 82 -17.72 -2.28 -6.58
C VAL A 82 -16.22 -2.11 -6.32
N ALA A 83 -15.40 -2.26 -7.35
CA ALA A 83 -13.95 -2.24 -7.21
C ALA A 83 -13.36 -0.83 -7.01
N GLY A 84 -13.97 0.20 -7.60
CA GLY A 84 -13.48 1.58 -7.52
C GLY A 84 -14.00 2.37 -6.34
N VAL A 85 -15.20 2.05 -5.83
CA VAL A 85 -15.84 2.82 -4.74
C VAL A 85 -16.05 1.96 -3.51
N LEU A 86 -16.83 0.88 -3.61
CA LEU A 86 -17.25 0.12 -2.43
C LEU A 86 -16.07 -0.56 -1.72
N VAL A 87 -15.17 -1.21 -2.45
CA VAL A 87 -14.03 -1.92 -1.85
C VAL A 87 -13.05 -0.95 -1.16
N PRO A 88 -12.54 0.12 -1.81
CA PRO A 88 -11.69 1.10 -1.13
C PRO A 88 -12.37 1.74 0.08
N THR A 89 -13.66 2.09 -0.06
CA THR A 89 -14.44 2.66 1.04
C THR A 89 -14.58 1.68 2.21
N ALA A 90 -14.86 0.41 1.94
CA ALA A 90 -14.95 -0.63 2.96
C ALA A 90 -13.61 -0.85 3.67
N ILE A 91 -12.48 -0.79 2.96
CA ILE A 91 -11.14 -0.88 3.57
C ILE A 91 -10.92 0.30 4.54
N ILE A 92 -11.22 1.53 4.10
CA ILE A 92 -11.05 2.72 4.94
C ILE A 92 -11.96 2.66 6.17
N ILE A 93 -13.25 2.38 5.98
CA ILE A 93 -14.21 2.24 7.09
C ILE A 93 -13.77 1.11 8.02
N GLY A 94 -13.31 -0.02 7.48
CA GLY A 94 -12.76 -1.12 8.27
C GLY A 94 -11.58 -0.70 9.14
N LEU A 95 -10.63 0.06 8.59
CA LEU A 95 -9.47 0.57 9.34
C LEU A 95 -9.86 1.60 10.41
N VAL A 96 -10.78 2.53 10.09
CA VAL A 96 -11.28 3.54 11.04
C VAL A 96 -12.09 2.89 12.17
N THR A 97 -12.88 1.86 11.87
CA THR A 97 -13.69 1.14 12.87
C THR A 97 -12.89 0.12 13.67
N LEU A 98 -11.72 -0.30 13.19
CA LEU A 98 -10.85 -1.29 13.81
C LEU A 98 -10.59 -1.03 15.31
N PRO A 99 -10.17 0.16 15.78
CA PRO A 99 -9.94 0.41 17.21
C PRO A 99 -11.20 0.27 18.09
N TYR A 100 -12.40 0.35 17.51
CA TYR A 100 -13.67 0.25 18.25
C TYR A 100 -14.21 -1.19 18.32
N ILE A 101 -13.97 -1.97 17.26
CA ILE A 101 -14.39 -3.37 17.17
C ILE A 101 -13.39 -4.26 17.91
N ASP A 102 -12.12 -3.93 17.82
CA ASP A 102 -11.02 -4.71 18.38
C ASP A 102 -10.79 -4.44 19.86
N ARG A 103 -11.53 -5.14 20.71
CA ARG A 103 -11.42 -5.03 22.17
C ARG A 103 -10.34 -5.91 22.80
N ASN A 104 -9.43 -6.47 22.00
CA ASN A 104 -8.39 -7.35 22.53
C ASN A 104 -7.36 -6.55 23.35
N PRO A 105 -7.19 -6.82 24.66
CA PRO A 105 -6.21 -6.10 25.48
C PRO A 105 -4.77 -6.39 25.07
N ARG A 106 -4.53 -7.51 24.37
CA ARG A 106 -3.20 -7.86 23.88
C ARG A 106 -2.91 -7.13 22.58
N VAL A 107 -1.89 -6.28 22.58
CA VAL A 107 -1.47 -5.52 21.37
C VAL A 107 -0.34 -6.20 20.59
N GLY A 108 0.32 -7.21 21.15
CA GLY A 108 1.45 -7.87 20.50
C GLY A 108 1.02 -8.71 19.29
N ALA A 109 1.56 -8.47 18.10
CA ALA A 109 1.24 -9.22 16.89
C ALA A 109 1.32 -10.75 17.09
N ARG A 110 2.31 -11.22 17.87
CA ARG A 110 2.50 -12.65 18.17
C ARG A 110 1.36 -13.29 18.96
N THR A 111 0.66 -12.51 19.78
CA THR A 111 -0.48 -12.97 20.59
C THR A 111 -1.82 -12.89 19.87
N ARG A 112 -1.86 -12.25 18.69
CA ARG A 112 -3.08 -11.95 17.93
C ARG A 112 -3.17 -12.78 16.64
N ARG A 113 -3.37 -14.09 16.78
CA ARG A 113 -3.29 -15.03 15.64
C ARG A 113 -4.28 -14.70 14.52
N VAL A 114 -5.55 -14.45 14.84
CA VAL A 114 -6.60 -14.15 13.85
C VAL A 114 -6.31 -12.84 13.11
N ALA A 115 -6.10 -11.73 13.84
CA ALA A 115 -5.82 -10.43 13.21
C ALA A 115 -4.58 -10.48 12.30
N ARG A 116 -3.52 -11.16 12.73
CA ARG A 116 -2.33 -11.38 11.91
C ARG A 116 -2.62 -12.23 10.67
N MET A 117 -3.34 -13.34 10.82
CA MET A 117 -3.71 -14.18 9.67
C MET A 117 -4.56 -13.40 8.66
N THR A 118 -5.60 -12.70 9.11
CA THR A 118 -6.45 -11.88 8.24
C THR A 118 -5.65 -10.79 7.53
N PHE A 119 -4.80 -10.06 8.25
CA PHE A 119 -3.93 -9.04 7.66
C PHE A 119 -2.92 -9.62 6.66
N THR A 120 -2.29 -10.75 6.99
CA THR A 120 -1.35 -11.42 6.10
C THR A 120 -2.04 -11.93 4.83
N VAL A 121 -3.22 -12.55 4.93
CA VAL A 121 -4.00 -12.98 3.76
C VAL A 121 -4.37 -11.78 2.89
N PHE A 122 -4.88 -10.71 3.49
CA PHE A 122 -5.18 -9.46 2.78
C PHE A 122 -3.96 -8.92 2.03
N LEU A 123 -2.80 -8.85 2.70
CA LEU A 123 -1.56 -8.34 2.13
C LEU A 123 -1.03 -9.24 1.00
N VAL A 124 -1.11 -10.56 1.14
CA VAL A 124 -0.72 -11.51 0.08
C VAL A 124 -1.62 -11.33 -1.14
N ILE A 125 -2.95 -11.25 -0.96
CA ILE A 125 -3.89 -11.00 -2.07
C ILE A 125 -3.54 -9.68 -2.77
N TRP A 126 -3.29 -8.62 -2.00
CA TRP A 126 -2.96 -7.30 -2.56
C TRP A 126 -1.67 -7.30 -3.37
N ILE A 127 -0.63 -7.98 -2.87
CA ILE A 127 0.64 -8.13 -3.59
C ILE A 127 0.44 -8.95 -4.86
N VAL A 128 -0.30 -10.06 -4.79
CA VAL A 128 -0.56 -10.89 -5.97
C VAL A 128 -1.31 -10.09 -7.05
N LEU A 129 -2.35 -9.34 -6.68
CA LEU A 129 -3.06 -8.46 -7.62
C LEU A 129 -2.14 -7.39 -8.21
N THR A 130 -1.26 -6.79 -7.40
CA THR A 130 -0.26 -5.82 -7.88
C THR A 130 0.66 -6.46 -8.90
N LEU A 131 1.20 -7.65 -8.62
CA LEU A 131 2.11 -8.35 -9.53
C LEU A 131 1.43 -8.76 -10.83
N ILE A 132 0.19 -9.25 -10.77
CA ILE A 132 -0.60 -9.60 -11.96
C ILE A 132 -0.83 -8.35 -12.82
N GLY A 133 -1.37 -7.27 -12.23
CA GLY A 133 -1.66 -6.03 -12.95
C GLY A 133 -0.40 -5.38 -13.53
N PHE A 134 0.73 -5.46 -12.82
CA PHE A 134 1.97 -4.82 -13.24
C PHE A 134 2.66 -5.60 -14.36
N ALA A 135 2.85 -6.91 -14.18
CA ALA A 135 3.71 -7.72 -15.03
C ALA A 135 2.95 -8.51 -16.13
N PHE A 136 1.70 -8.91 -15.90
CA PHE A 136 0.98 -9.85 -16.78
C PHE A 136 -0.11 -9.20 -17.64
N ARG A 137 -0.32 -7.88 -17.51
CA ARG A 137 -1.32 -7.12 -18.29
C ARG A 137 -0.68 -6.37 -19.46
N GLY A 138 -1.17 -6.66 -20.66
CA GLY A 138 -0.78 -6.05 -21.94
C GLY A 138 -1.93 -5.27 -22.62
N PRO A 139 -1.91 -5.13 -23.96
CA PRO A 139 -2.91 -4.35 -24.70
C PRO A 139 -4.33 -4.85 -24.45
N ASN A 140 -5.29 -3.94 -24.39
CA ASN A 140 -6.68 -4.21 -24.06
C ASN A 140 -6.86 -4.94 -22.72
N TRP A 141 -5.91 -4.79 -21.80
CA TRP A 141 -5.87 -5.49 -20.51
C TRP A 141 -5.84 -7.03 -20.63
N SER A 142 -5.41 -7.53 -21.80
CA SER A 142 -5.26 -8.97 -22.04
C SER A 142 -4.09 -9.55 -21.26
N TRP A 143 -4.13 -10.86 -21.03
CA TRP A 143 -3.05 -11.59 -20.38
C TRP A 143 -1.88 -11.76 -21.35
N VAL A 144 -0.68 -11.38 -20.91
CA VAL A 144 0.57 -11.54 -21.66
C VAL A 144 1.63 -12.11 -20.72
N TRP A 145 2.44 -13.04 -21.21
CA TRP A 145 3.56 -13.55 -20.43
C TRP A 145 4.69 -12.52 -20.40
N PRO A 146 5.35 -12.27 -19.24
CA PRO A 146 6.41 -11.27 -19.14
C PRO A 146 7.64 -11.52 -20.03
N TRP A 147 7.80 -12.75 -20.53
CA TRP A 147 8.90 -13.17 -21.40
C TRP A 147 8.49 -13.28 -22.88
N ASP A 148 7.22 -13.08 -23.21
CA ASP A 148 6.80 -12.92 -24.60
C ASP A 148 7.09 -11.47 -25.01
N GLU A 149 7.69 -11.25 -26.18
CA GLU A 149 8.01 -9.91 -26.69
C GLU A 149 6.72 -9.12 -26.91
N TRP A 150 6.37 -8.30 -25.93
CA TRP A 150 5.39 -7.25 -26.10
C TRP A 150 6.07 -5.89 -25.98
N HIS A 151 6.29 -5.26 -27.14
CA HIS A 151 6.78 -3.89 -27.25
C HIS A 151 5.64 -2.90 -26.91
N GLY A 152 5.30 -2.79 -25.63
CA GLY A 152 4.65 -1.59 -25.13
C GLY A 152 5.74 -0.55 -24.93
N GLU A 153 5.84 0.43 -25.84
CA GLU A 153 6.81 1.51 -25.72
C GLU A 153 6.70 2.16 -24.32
N PHE A 154 7.85 2.24 -23.63
CA PHE A 154 8.01 2.83 -22.31
C PHE A 154 8.33 4.31 -22.42
#